data_AF-A0A1F4PRP1-F1
#
_entry.id   AF-A0A1F4PRP1-F1
#
_cell.length_a   1.000
_cell.length_b   1.000
_cell.length_c   1.000
_cell.angle_alpha   90.00
_cell.angle_beta   90.00
_cell.angle_gamma   90.00
#
_symmetry.space_group_name_H-M   'P 1'
#
loop_
_entity.id
_entity.type
_entity.pdbx_description
1 polymer ?
#
loop_
_entity_poly.entity_id
_entity_poly.type
_entity_poly.pdbx_seq_one_letter_code
_entity_poly.pdbx_strand_id
1 'polypeptide(L)'
;MRITYQNIKFFIVLLFLPAICCSWPWSNDPVNTNIKYPPYGDPIVVNIQSPYSTGTTNAHVAIGHKSIFPPIPKMPDRTTLSNYWNISYKTFKNNIFKITLGTIFASYAWIAYQIRQTNLLIKKHDAWCNWKSVVPITHLQLATQEDLLAQLKIDLYKKYSLAASNASTCDYTFMFVNEIKNEMALFDAYLRWLHMIKAISCNRFFHFSHDETVIEEKKARLLFLLDLFMTWYSQNNTIVVKIT
;
A
#
# COMPACT_ATOMS: atom_id res chain seq x y z
N MET A 1 -25.67 -19.17 30.54
CA MET A 1 -25.15 -18.21 29.54
C MET A 1 -25.71 -18.63 28.18
N ARG A 2 -26.74 -17.95 27.65
CA ARG A 2 -27.35 -18.32 26.36
C ARG A 2 -26.50 -17.73 25.23
N ILE A 3 -25.75 -18.58 24.53
CA ILE A 3 -25.09 -18.20 23.29
C ILE A 3 -26.21 -18.02 22.25
N THR A 4 -26.52 -16.78 21.90
CA THR A 4 -27.50 -16.49 20.85
C THR A 4 -26.90 -16.86 19.49
N TYR A 5 -27.75 -17.30 18.56
CA TYR A 5 -27.36 -17.67 17.19
C TYR A 5 -26.56 -16.56 16.45
N GLN A 6 -26.80 -15.29 16.81
CA GLN A 6 -26.02 -14.14 16.32
C GLN A 6 -24.54 -14.19 16.74
N ASN A 7 -24.24 -14.62 17.97
CA ASN A 7 -22.86 -14.76 18.43
C ASN A 7 -22.12 -15.82 17.61
N ILE A 8 -22.76 -16.94 17.29
CA ILE A 8 -22.14 -18.01 16.49
C ILE A 8 -21.78 -17.51 15.08
N LYS A 9 -22.67 -16.75 14.42
CA LYS A 9 -22.37 -16.13 13.11
C LYS A 9 -21.20 -15.15 13.19
N PHE A 10 -21.13 -14.32 14.21
CA PHE A 10 -20.00 -13.41 14.44
C PHE A 10 -18.67 -14.15 14.61
N PHE A 11 -18.66 -15.22 15.41
CA PHE A 11 -17.49 -16.06 15.62
C PHE A 11 -17.00 -16.74 14.34
N ILE A 12 -17.92 -17.27 13.53
CA ILE A 12 -17.60 -17.89 12.24
C ILE A 12 -16.95 -16.87 11.31
N VAL A 13 -17.52 -15.67 11.19
CA VAL A 13 -16.98 -14.62 10.32
C VAL A 13 -15.60 -14.16 10.78
N LEU A 14 -15.39 -13.95 12.09
CA LEU A 14 -14.07 -13.57 12.61
C LEU A 14 -13.01 -14.66 12.41
N LEU A 15 -13.41 -15.93 12.35
CA LEU A 15 -12.50 -17.03 12.04
C LEU A 15 -12.13 -17.12 10.56
N PHE A 16 -13.06 -16.77 9.66
CA PHE A 16 -12.80 -16.77 8.21
C PHE A 16 -12.27 -15.44 7.69
N LEU A 17 -12.34 -14.36 8.48
CA LEU A 17 -11.83 -13.04 8.13
C LEU A 17 -10.35 -13.01 7.75
N PRO A 18 -9.43 -13.66 8.50
CA PRO A 18 -8.03 -13.78 8.08
C PRO A 18 -7.89 -14.51 6.75
N ALA A 19 -8.68 -15.56 6.52
CA ALA A 19 -8.64 -16.30 5.25
C ALA A 19 -9.11 -15.41 4.09
N ILE A 20 -10.20 -14.65 4.27
CA ILE A 20 -10.73 -13.70 3.27
C ILE A 20 -9.73 -12.56 3.03
N CYS A 21 -9.11 -12.02 4.09
CA CYS A 21 -8.12 -10.95 3.99
C CYS A 21 -6.80 -11.39 3.35
N CYS A 22 -6.41 -12.67 3.48
CA CYS A 22 -5.23 -13.24 2.83
C CYS A 22 -5.50 -13.71 1.39
N SER A 23 -6.75 -14.05 1.06
CA SER A 23 -7.12 -14.53 -0.29
C SER A 23 -7.58 -13.42 -1.24
N TRP A 24 -7.93 -12.24 -0.73
CA TRP A 24 -8.30 -11.12 -1.61
C TRP A 24 -7.06 -10.34 -2.00
N PRO A 25 -6.86 -10.06 -3.30
CA PRO A 25 -5.74 -9.26 -3.74
C PRO A 25 -5.92 -7.89 -3.09
N TRP A 26 -5.00 -7.55 -2.20
CA TRP A 26 -4.66 -6.15 -2.01
C TRP A 26 -4.53 -5.59 -3.41
N SER A 27 -5.28 -4.53 -3.70
CA SER A 27 -5.37 -3.79 -4.95
C SER A 27 -3.98 -3.48 -5.54
N ASN A 28 -3.35 -4.51 -6.09
CA ASN A 28 -2.49 -4.44 -7.22
C ASN A 28 -3.46 -4.70 -8.36
N ASP A 29 -4.17 -3.66 -8.80
CA ASP A 29 -4.47 -3.62 -10.23
C ASP A 29 -3.14 -3.99 -10.90
N PRO A 30 -3.08 -5.06 -11.71
CA PRO A 30 -1.88 -5.31 -12.47
C PRO A 30 -1.69 -4.06 -13.32
N VAL A 31 -0.75 -3.21 -12.92
CA VAL A 31 -0.16 -2.22 -13.81
C VAL A 31 0.16 -3.04 -15.06
N ASN A 32 -0.52 -2.71 -16.15
CA ASN A 32 -0.27 -3.31 -17.45
C ASN A 32 1.16 -2.96 -17.82
N THR A 33 2.11 -3.76 -17.34
CA THR A 33 3.54 -3.66 -17.60
C THR A 33 3.80 -4.27 -18.97
N ASN A 34 3.18 -3.71 -20.00
CA ASN A 34 3.73 -3.74 -21.36
C ASN A 34 4.95 -2.80 -21.47
N ILE A 35 5.82 -2.83 -20.45
CA ILE A 35 7.15 -2.25 -20.53
C ILE A 35 8.01 -3.35 -21.13
N LYS A 36 8.19 -3.30 -22.45
CA LYS A 36 9.28 -4.02 -23.11
C LYS A 36 10.58 -3.52 -22.48
N TYR A 37 11.21 -4.34 -21.64
CA TYR A 37 12.59 -4.12 -21.27
C TYR A 37 13.42 -4.13 -22.57
N PRO A 38 14.31 -3.15 -22.80
CA PRO A 38 15.27 -3.25 -23.87
C PRO A 38 16.11 -4.52 -23.65
N PRO A 39 16.50 -5.23 -24.72
CA PRO A 39 17.34 -6.41 -24.59
C PRO A 39 18.60 -6.05 -23.80
N TYR A 40 18.96 -6.93 -22.88
CA TYR A 40 20.17 -6.87 -22.07
C TYR A 40 21.34 -6.55 -23.01
N GLY A 41 21.89 -5.34 -22.89
CA GLY A 41 23.06 -4.93 -23.66
C GLY A 41 24.22 -5.86 -23.35
N ASP A 42 24.98 -6.21 -24.39
CA ASP A 42 26.20 -7.00 -24.28
C ASP A 42 27.13 -6.41 -23.21
N PRO A 43 27.87 -7.26 -22.47
CA PRO A 43 28.77 -6.81 -21.43
C PRO A 43 29.76 -5.76 -21.97
N ILE A 44 29.77 -4.58 -21.36
CA ILE A 44 30.73 -3.52 -21.64
C ILE A 44 32.12 -4.06 -21.27
N VAL A 45 32.92 -4.38 -22.28
CA VAL A 45 34.35 -4.68 -22.13
C VAL A 45 35.06 -3.36 -21.85
N VAL A 46 35.30 -3.05 -20.58
CA VAL A 46 36.16 -1.92 -20.19
C VAL A 46 37.61 -2.35 -20.39
N ASN A 47 38.21 -1.90 -21.49
CA ASN A 47 39.62 -2.14 -21.77
C ASN A 47 40.46 -1.14 -20.99
N ILE A 48 40.98 -1.54 -19.81
CA ILE A 48 41.86 -0.72 -18.99
C ILE A 48 43.30 -0.93 -19.50
N GLN A 49 43.79 -0.03 -20.36
CA GLN A 49 45.21 0.03 -20.69
C GLN A 49 45.96 0.79 -19.59
N SER A 50 46.73 0.06 -18.79
CA SER A 50 47.72 0.63 -17.87
C SER A 50 48.92 1.18 -18.65
N PRO A 51 49.42 2.40 -18.41
CA PRO A 51 50.54 2.99 -19.18
C PRO A 51 51.93 2.52 -18.74
N TYR A 52 52.07 1.60 -17.78
CA TYR A 52 53.39 1.24 -17.25
C TYR A 52 53.52 -0.27 -17.02
N SER A 53 54.03 -1.00 -18.01
CA SER A 53 54.83 -2.21 -17.77
C SER A 53 55.56 -2.64 -19.04
N THR A 54 56.84 -2.28 -19.13
CA THR A 54 57.85 -3.02 -19.88
C THR A 54 58.24 -4.24 -19.06
N GLY A 55 57.87 -5.44 -19.50
CA GLY A 55 58.29 -6.68 -18.84
C GLY A 55 57.38 -7.85 -19.17
N THR A 56 57.76 -8.62 -20.17
CA THR A 56 57.20 -9.94 -20.45
C THR A 56 57.72 -10.93 -19.40
N THR A 57 56.87 -11.26 -18.42
CA THR A 57 57.05 -12.46 -17.60
C THR A 57 55.76 -13.27 -17.63
N ASN A 58 55.84 -14.44 -18.27
CA ASN A 58 54.78 -15.44 -18.27
C ASN A 58 54.70 -16.08 -16.88
N ALA A 59 53.95 -15.46 -15.97
CA ALA A 59 53.52 -16.11 -14.75
C ALA A 59 52.18 -16.81 -15.02
N HIS A 60 52.21 -18.13 -15.20
CA HIS A 60 51.02 -18.96 -15.06
C HIS A 60 50.58 -18.92 -13.59
N VAL A 61 49.79 -17.91 -13.22
CA VAL A 61 49.06 -17.91 -11.95
C VAL A 61 47.89 -18.88 -12.15
N ALA A 62 48.01 -20.08 -11.58
CA ALA A 62 46.89 -20.98 -11.42
C ALA A 62 45.89 -20.31 -10.45
N ILE A 63 44.92 -19.59 -10.99
CA ILE A 63 43.75 -19.14 -10.24
C ILE A 63 42.94 -20.40 -9.95
N GLY A 64 43.23 -21.05 -8.82
CA GLY A 64 42.39 -22.09 -8.27
C GLY A 64 41.00 -21.49 -8.04
N HIS A 65 40.04 -21.91 -8.87
CA HIS A 65 38.62 -21.65 -8.67
C HIS A 65 38.18 -22.34 -7.37
N LYS A 66 38.48 -21.71 -6.23
CA LYS A 66 37.85 -22.06 -4.96
C LYS A 66 36.40 -21.61 -5.09
N SER A 67 35.48 -22.54 -5.32
CA SER A 67 34.06 -22.23 -5.41
C SER A 67 33.63 -21.49 -4.13
N ILE A 68 33.35 -20.20 -4.25
CA ILE A 68 32.89 -19.33 -3.15
C ILE A 68 31.45 -19.67 -2.74
N PHE A 69 30.79 -20.60 -3.44
CA PHE A 69 29.45 -21.03 -3.09
C PHE A 69 29.50 -21.93 -1.85
N PRO A 70 28.80 -21.57 -0.76
CA PRO A 70 28.63 -22.48 0.36
C PRO A 70 27.98 -23.76 -0.16
N PRO A 71 28.36 -24.93 0.39
CA PRO A 71 27.74 -26.20 0.01
C PRO A 71 26.22 -26.07 0.21
N ILE A 72 25.47 -26.40 -0.84
CA ILE A 72 24.00 -26.39 -0.80
C ILE A 72 23.58 -27.22 0.41
N PRO A 73 22.86 -26.65 1.40
CA PRO A 73 22.44 -27.39 2.57
C PRO A 73 21.65 -28.62 2.10
N LYS A 74 22.09 -29.81 2.53
CA LYS A 74 21.42 -31.07 2.20
C LYS A 74 19.97 -30.96 2.63
N MET A 75 19.03 -31.23 1.72
CA MET A 75 17.61 -31.21 2.05
C MET A 75 17.34 -32.11 3.25
N PRO A 76 16.53 -31.67 4.22
CA PRO A 76 16.18 -32.50 5.37
C PRO A 76 15.51 -33.79 4.91
N ASP A 77 15.91 -34.91 5.51
CA ASP A 77 15.35 -36.24 5.19
C ASP A 77 13.82 -36.24 5.39
N ARG A 78 13.09 -36.97 4.54
CA ARG A 78 11.62 -37.03 4.53
C ARG A 78 11.03 -37.40 5.90
N THR A 79 11.77 -38.20 6.67
CA THR A 79 11.44 -38.58 8.06
C THR A 79 11.45 -37.39 9.01
N THR A 80 12.44 -36.49 8.89
CA THR A 80 12.54 -35.27 9.70
C THR A 80 11.41 -34.30 9.38
N LEU A 81 11.08 -34.10 8.10
CA LEU A 81 9.92 -33.28 7.69
C LEU A 81 8.60 -33.82 8.26
N SER A 82 8.37 -35.13 8.19
CA SER A 82 7.19 -35.78 8.79
C SER A 82 7.10 -35.53 10.29
N ASN A 83 8.22 -35.63 11.01
CA ASN A 83 8.26 -35.41 12.45
C ASN A 83 7.97 -33.95 12.81
N TYR A 84 8.50 -32.99 12.05
CA TYR A 84 8.16 -31.57 12.21
C TYR A 84 6.68 -31.29 12.02
N TRP A 85 6.05 -31.88 11.00
CA TRP A 85 4.61 -31.76 10.76
C TRP A 85 3.78 -32.33 11.90
N ASN A 86 4.14 -33.52 12.40
CA ASN A 86 3.43 -34.17 13.50
C ASN A 86 3.54 -33.38 14.82
N ILE A 87 4.73 -32.83 15.12
CA ILE A 87 4.93 -31.98 16.31
C ILE A 87 4.14 -30.68 16.18
N SER A 88 4.16 -30.05 15.00
CA SER A 88 3.42 -28.82 14.71
C SER A 88 1.91 -29.03 14.82
N TYR A 89 1.40 -30.12 14.23
CA TYR A 89 -0.02 -30.49 14.29
C TYR A 89 -0.49 -30.81 15.71
N LYS A 90 0.30 -31.57 16.48
CA LYS A 90 -0.02 -31.88 17.89
C LYS A 90 -0.05 -30.62 18.75
N THR A 91 0.90 -29.70 18.52
CA THR A 91 0.96 -28.40 19.21
C THR A 91 -0.22 -27.52 18.84
N PHE A 92 -0.61 -27.50 17.56
CA PHE A 92 -1.80 -26.78 17.08
C PHE A 92 -3.08 -27.33 17.69
N LYS A 93 -3.29 -28.66 17.65
CA LYS A 93 -4.48 -29.32 18.18
C LYS A 93 -4.65 -29.07 19.68
N ASN A 94 -3.55 -29.10 20.44
CA ASN A 94 -3.58 -28.86 21.88
C ASN A 94 -3.86 -27.39 22.24
N ASN A 95 -3.56 -26.44 21.35
CA ASN A 95 -3.74 -25.01 21.59
C ASN A 95 -4.82 -24.36 20.72
N ILE A 96 -5.63 -25.15 20.01
CA ILE A 96 -6.54 -24.64 18.98
C ILE A 96 -7.46 -23.54 19.52
N PHE A 97 -8.03 -23.73 20.72
CA PHE A 97 -8.87 -22.73 21.36
C PHE A 97 -8.13 -21.41 21.62
N LYS A 98 -6.88 -21.46 22.11
CA LYS A 98 -6.08 -20.26 22.38
C LYS A 98 -5.71 -19.54 21.09
N ILE A 99 -5.35 -20.30 20.06
CA ILE A 99 -5.01 -19.77 18.73
C ILE A 99 -6.24 -19.09 18.12
N THR A 100 -7.37 -19.79 18.06
CA THR A 100 -8.67 -19.27 17.60
C THR A 100 -9.05 -17.99 18.33
N LEU A 101 -9.02 -17.98 19.66
CA LEU A 101 -9.37 -16.79 20.45
C LEU A 101 -8.40 -15.63 20.16
N GLY A 102 -7.10 -15.91 20.08
CA GLY A 102 -6.08 -14.91 19.75
C GLY A 102 -6.28 -14.31 18.36
N THR A 103 -6.58 -15.12 17.36
CA THR A 103 -6.88 -14.67 16.00
C THR A 103 -8.11 -13.76 15.98
N ILE A 104 -9.19 -14.16 16.66
CA ILE A 104 -10.41 -13.35 16.76
C ILE A 104 -10.12 -11.98 17.37
N PHE A 105 -9.37 -11.93 18.48
CA PHE A 105 -8.99 -10.67 19.12
C PHE A 105 -8.09 -9.81 18.22
N ALA A 106 -7.13 -10.41 17.54
CA ALA A 106 -6.24 -9.71 16.60
C ALA A 106 -7.03 -9.13 15.42
N SER A 107 -7.93 -9.91 14.82
CA SER A 107 -8.81 -9.45 13.74
C SER A 107 -9.74 -8.34 14.18
N TYR A 108 -10.36 -8.47 15.37
CA TYR A 108 -11.18 -7.40 15.94
C TYR A 108 -10.37 -6.11 16.15
N ALA A 109 -9.20 -6.21 16.79
CA ALA A 109 -8.33 -5.07 17.05
C ALA A 109 -7.87 -4.39 15.75
N TRP A 110 -7.55 -5.17 14.72
CA TRP A 110 -7.16 -4.67 13.41
C TRP A 110 -8.31 -3.92 12.72
N ILE A 111 -9.51 -4.49 12.68
CA ILE A 111 -10.68 -3.83 12.05
C ILE A 111 -11.05 -2.56 12.83
N ALA A 112 -11.06 -2.63 14.16
CA ALA A 112 -11.32 -1.47 15.01
C ALA A 112 -10.26 -0.38 14.81
N TYR A 113 -8.99 -0.75 14.64
CA TYR A 113 -7.92 0.18 14.30
C TYR A 113 -8.15 0.87 12.95
N GLN A 114 -8.51 0.12 11.91
CA GLN A 114 -8.81 0.69 10.58
C GLN A 114 -9.98 1.68 10.64
N ILE A 115 -11.08 1.31 11.29
CA ILE A 115 -12.24 2.20 11.50
C ILE A 115 -11.83 3.47 12.25
N ARG A 116 -11.02 3.32 13.31
CA ARG A 116 -10.52 4.45 14.11
C ARG A 116 -9.65 5.38 13.26
N GLN A 117 -8.76 4.85 12.44
CA GLN A 117 -7.90 5.67 11.57
C GLN A 117 -8.73 6.52 10.60
N THR A 118 -9.73 5.93 9.94
CA THR A 118 -10.62 6.69 9.04
C THR A 118 -11.42 7.76 9.79
N ASN A 119 -11.96 7.44 10.98
CA ASN A 119 -12.68 8.42 11.79
C ASN A 119 -11.77 9.58 12.24
N LEU A 120 -10.49 9.33 12.53
CA LEU A 120 -9.52 10.36 12.86
C LEU A 120 -9.16 11.21 11.64
N LEU A 121 -9.03 10.59 10.47
CA LEU A 121 -8.75 11.27 9.21
C LEU A 121 -9.85 12.29 8.87
N ILE A 122 -11.11 11.89 8.99
CA ILE A 122 -12.26 12.77 8.72
C ILE A 122 -12.30 13.96 9.70
N LYS A 123 -11.85 13.77 10.94
CA LYS A 123 -11.77 14.86 11.93
C LYS A 123 -10.56 15.77 11.73
N LYS A 124 -9.54 15.33 11.00
CA LYS A 124 -8.31 16.10 10.77
C LYS A 124 -8.58 17.21 9.74
N HIS A 125 -8.57 18.47 10.17
CA HIS A 125 -8.82 19.62 9.29
C HIS A 125 -7.81 19.72 8.13
N ASP A 126 -6.58 19.27 8.33
CA ASP A 126 -5.49 19.28 7.35
C ASP A 126 -5.43 18.01 6.47
N ALA A 127 -6.44 17.13 6.54
CA ALA A 127 -6.56 16.01 5.61
C ALA A 127 -7.06 16.49 4.25
N TRP A 128 -6.60 15.86 3.17
CA TRP A 128 -6.98 16.28 1.81
C TRP A 128 -8.47 16.01 1.52
N CYS A 129 -9.04 14.98 2.12
CA CYS A 129 -10.48 14.72 2.07
C CYS A 129 -11.33 15.86 2.68
N ASN A 130 -10.72 16.75 3.46
CA ASN A 130 -11.36 17.91 4.06
C ASN A 130 -11.02 19.23 3.34
N TRP A 131 -10.29 19.18 2.22
CA TRP A 131 -10.01 20.36 1.41
C TRP A 131 -11.33 21.02 1.00
N LYS A 132 -11.47 22.30 1.34
CA LYS A 132 -12.70 23.10 1.15
C LYS A 132 -13.95 22.39 1.69
N SER A 133 -13.87 21.74 2.85
CA SER A 133 -14.97 20.98 3.50
C SER A 133 -16.32 21.69 3.50
N VAL A 134 -16.34 23.01 3.68
CA VAL A 134 -17.53 23.87 3.71
C VAL A 134 -18.26 23.95 2.37
N VAL A 135 -17.53 23.77 1.26
CA VAL A 135 -18.10 23.82 -0.10
C VAL A 135 -18.50 22.39 -0.53
N PRO A 136 -19.75 22.19 -0.97
CA PRO A 136 -20.17 20.91 -1.53
C PRO A 136 -19.41 20.59 -2.81
N ILE A 137 -19.17 19.30 -3.07
CA ILE A 137 -18.41 18.86 -4.26
C ILE A 137 -19.04 19.33 -5.58
N THR A 138 -20.37 19.39 -5.65
CA THR A 138 -21.11 19.87 -6.83
C THR A 138 -20.75 21.33 -7.17
N HIS A 139 -20.53 22.18 -6.16
CA HIS A 139 -20.11 23.55 -6.37
C HIS A 139 -18.64 23.66 -6.76
N LEU A 140 -17.78 22.75 -6.27
CA LEU A 140 -16.38 22.68 -6.70
C LEU A 140 -16.28 22.31 -8.19
N GLN A 141 -17.13 21.40 -8.67
CA GLN A 141 -17.14 21.01 -10.09
C GLN A 141 -17.62 22.12 -11.03
N LEU A 142 -18.41 23.08 -10.53
CA LEU A 142 -18.88 24.23 -11.30
C LEU A 142 -17.91 25.41 -11.27
N ALA A 143 -16.94 25.41 -10.36
CA ALA A 143 -15.96 26.48 -10.27
C ALA A 143 -14.97 26.41 -11.45
N THR A 144 -14.41 27.57 -11.78
CA THR A 144 -13.33 27.71 -12.76
C THR A 144 -12.13 26.85 -12.38
N GLN A 145 -11.74 25.96 -13.30
CA GLN A 145 -10.65 25.01 -13.07
C GLN A 145 -9.33 25.72 -12.74
N GLU A 146 -9.06 26.85 -13.41
CA GLU A 146 -7.84 27.65 -13.20
C GLU A 146 -7.72 28.19 -11.77
N ASP A 147 -8.82 28.71 -11.20
CA ASP A 147 -8.83 29.28 -9.85
C ASP A 147 -8.64 28.18 -8.80
N LEU A 148 -9.31 27.04 -8.97
CA LEU A 148 -9.16 25.89 -8.09
C LEU A 148 -7.74 25.33 -8.10
N LEU A 149 -7.13 25.28 -9.28
CA LEU A 149 -5.78 24.78 -9.48
C LEU A 149 -4.74 25.74 -8.87
N ALA A 150 -4.93 27.05 -9.01
CA ALA A 150 -4.08 28.05 -8.37
C ALA A 150 -4.12 27.92 -6.84
N GLN A 151 -5.31 27.74 -6.26
CA GLN A 151 -5.48 27.53 -4.83
C GLN A 151 -4.90 26.20 -4.36
N LEU A 152 -5.11 25.11 -5.10
CA LEU A 152 -4.55 23.80 -4.80
C LEU A 152 -3.02 23.85 -4.74
N LYS A 153 -2.38 24.56 -5.67
CA LYS A 153 -0.92 24.76 -5.65
C LYS A 153 -0.47 25.46 -4.37
N ILE A 154 -1.12 26.57 -4.01
CA ILE A 154 -0.79 27.32 -2.80
C ILE A 154 -0.90 26.42 -1.56
N ASP A 155 -1.98 25.66 -1.45
CA ASP A 155 -2.21 24.75 -0.33
C ASP A 155 -1.20 23.60 -0.29
N LEU A 156 -0.85 23.04 -1.45
CA LEU A 156 0.17 22.00 -1.58
C LEU A 156 1.55 22.51 -1.14
N TYR A 157 1.96 23.69 -1.62
CA TYR A 157 3.20 24.32 -1.16
C TYR A 157 3.16 24.61 0.33
N LYS A 158 2.06 25.17 0.84
CA LYS A 158 1.93 25.49 2.26
C LYS A 158 2.03 24.26 3.16
N LYS A 159 1.43 23.14 2.76
CA LYS A 159 1.42 21.90 3.54
C LYS A 159 2.78 21.21 3.54
N TYR A 160 3.49 21.20 2.42
CA TYR A 160 4.74 20.45 2.28
C TYR A 160 6.02 21.30 2.41
N SER A 161 5.94 22.63 2.34
CA SER A 161 7.13 23.50 2.47
C SER A 161 7.85 23.35 3.81
N LEU A 162 7.11 23.06 4.89
CA LEU A 162 7.67 22.84 6.23
C LEU A 162 8.39 21.49 6.37
N ALA A 163 7.93 20.47 5.63
CA ALA A 163 8.52 19.13 5.67
C ALA A 163 9.82 19.03 4.82
N ALA A 164 10.08 20.06 4.01
CA ALA A 164 11.05 20.02 2.94
C ALA A 164 11.88 21.31 2.91
N SER A 165 12.72 21.52 3.93
CA SER A 165 13.73 22.60 3.81
C SER A 165 14.69 22.36 2.64
N ASN A 166 14.80 21.13 2.14
CA ASN A 166 15.74 20.70 1.10
C ASN A 166 15.13 19.84 -0.02
N ALA A 167 13.79 19.68 -0.10
CA ALA A 167 13.19 18.78 -1.11
C ALA A 167 12.88 19.52 -2.42
N SER A 168 13.06 18.81 -3.53
CA SER A 168 12.79 19.29 -4.89
C SER A 168 11.28 19.34 -5.16
N THR A 169 10.84 20.11 -6.17
CA THR A 169 9.41 20.18 -6.56
C THR A 169 8.82 18.82 -6.97
N CYS A 170 9.66 17.88 -7.43
CA CYS A 170 9.27 16.49 -7.69
C CYS A 170 8.80 15.75 -6.42
N ASP A 171 9.40 16.08 -5.27
CA ASP A 171 9.09 15.40 -4.01
C ASP A 171 7.68 15.76 -3.52
N TYR A 172 7.23 17.00 -3.72
CA TYR A 172 5.87 17.43 -3.34
C TYR A 172 4.77 16.74 -4.14
N THR A 173 5.00 16.55 -5.44
CA THR A 173 4.06 15.87 -6.33
C THR A 173 3.88 14.42 -5.90
N PHE A 174 4.98 13.72 -5.63
CA PHE A 174 4.93 12.34 -5.17
C PHE A 174 4.26 12.22 -3.80
N MET A 175 4.61 13.09 -2.85
CA MET A 175 4.00 13.12 -1.51
C MET A 175 2.48 13.36 -1.58
N PHE A 176 2.04 14.33 -2.38
CA PHE A 176 0.62 14.61 -2.58
C PHE A 176 -0.14 13.40 -3.13
N VAL A 177 0.32 12.83 -4.24
CA VAL A 177 -0.34 11.68 -4.87
C VAL A 177 -0.38 10.47 -3.92
N ASN A 178 0.71 10.23 -3.19
CA ASN A 178 0.77 9.14 -2.23
C ASN A 178 -0.19 9.35 -1.04
N GLU A 179 -0.28 10.57 -0.50
CA GLU A 179 -1.25 10.89 0.56
C GLU A 179 -2.70 10.71 0.07
N ILE A 180 -3.05 11.22 -1.11
CA ILE A 180 -4.39 11.04 -1.69
C ILE A 180 -4.73 9.55 -1.85
N LYS A 181 -3.81 8.76 -2.41
CA LYS A 181 -4.01 7.30 -2.56
C LYS A 181 -4.19 6.60 -1.22
N ASN A 182 -3.41 6.97 -0.21
CA ASN A 182 -3.54 6.40 1.13
C ASN A 182 -4.88 6.77 1.79
N GLU A 183 -5.32 8.02 1.68
CA GLU A 183 -6.63 8.44 2.18
C GLU A 183 -7.77 7.69 1.46
N MET A 184 -7.69 7.53 0.14
CA MET A 184 -8.66 6.73 -0.64
C MET A 184 -8.68 5.27 -0.19
N ALA A 185 -7.53 4.63 0.00
CA ALA A 185 -7.44 3.25 0.45
C ALA A 185 -8.06 3.03 1.84
N LEU A 186 -7.93 4.02 2.74
CA LEU A 186 -8.59 4.01 4.06
C LEU A 186 -10.12 4.09 3.94
N PHE A 187 -10.65 4.91 3.03
CA PHE A 187 -12.09 4.97 2.78
C PHE A 187 -12.61 3.67 2.15
N ASP A 188 -11.87 3.08 1.21
CA ASP A 188 -12.24 1.79 0.62
C ASP A 188 -12.21 0.65 1.63
N ALA A 189 -11.23 0.64 2.53
CA ALA A 189 -11.22 -0.28 3.66
C ALA A 189 -12.44 -0.05 4.56
N TYR A 190 -12.75 1.21 4.91
CA TYR A 190 -13.88 1.55 5.77
C TYR A 190 -15.22 1.09 5.20
N LEU A 191 -15.50 1.40 3.93
CA LEU A 191 -16.74 0.98 3.25
C LEU A 191 -16.87 -0.54 3.19
N ARG A 192 -15.78 -1.25 2.87
CA ARG A 192 -15.77 -2.71 2.91
C ARG A 192 -16.10 -3.25 4.30
N TRP A 193 -15.50 -2.70 5.35
CA TRP A 193 -15.79 -3.09 6.73
C TRP A 193 -17.22 -2.78 7.13
N LEU A 194 -17.73 -1.60 6.77
CA LEU A 194 -19.11 -1.18 7.01
C LEU A 194 -20.09 -2.16 6.37
N HIS A 195 -19.90 -2.50 5.10
CA HIS A 195 -20.76 -3.44 4.37
C HIS A 195 -20.70 -4.85 4.94
N MET A 196 -19.50 -5.37 5.22
CA MET A 196 -19.33 -6.70 5.81
C MET A 196 -19.99 -6.78 7.20
N ILE A 197 -19.73 -5.80 8.07
CA ILE A 197 -20.26 -5.81 9.44
C ILE A 197 -21.79 -5.63 9.44
N LYS A 198 -22.34 -4.81 8.53
CA LYS A 198 -23.79 -4.70 8.31
C LYS A 198 -24.38 -6.03 7.85
N ALA A 199 -23.78 -6.68 6.84
CA ALA A 199 -24.26 -7.96 6.30
C ALA A 199 -24.31 -9.07 7.36
N ILE A 200 -23.38 -9.02 8.32
CA ILE A 200 -23.26 -10.03 9.39
C ILE A 200 -24.02 -9.58 10.66
N SER A 201 -24.72 -8.44 10.60
CA SER A 201 -25.50 -7.87 11.71
C SER A 201 -24.67 -7.61 12.99
N CYS A 202 -23.40 -7.25 12.83
CA CYS A 202 -22.45 -7.08 13.92
C CYS A 202 -22.11 -5.61 14.22
N ASN A 203 -22.96 -4.68 13.77
CA ASN A 203 -22.80 -3.24 13.95
C ASN A 203 -22.61 -2.83 15.42
N ARG A 204 -23.15 -3.60 16.38
CA ARG A 204 -23.02 -3.27 17.81
C ARG A 204 -21.58 -3.36 18.33
N PHE A 205 -20.73 -4.17 17.71
CA PHE A 205 -19.35 -4.38 18.16
C PHE A 205 -18.37 -3.36 17.56
N PHE A 206 -18.76 -2.67 16.49
CA PHE A 206 -17.89 -1.74 15.78
C PHE A 206 -18.54 -0.36 15.70
N HIS A 207 -17.85 0.65 16.22
CA HIS A 207 -18.37 2.01 16.22
C HIS A 207 -18.03 2.74 14.91
N PHE A 208 -18.97 2.74 13.98
CA PHE A 208 -18.93 3.57 12.79
C PHE A 208 -19.49 4.96 13.12
N SER A 209 -18.65 5.99 13.07
CA SER A 209 -19.05 7.37 13.38
C SER A 209 -19.65 8.09 12.18
N HIS A 210 -19.51 7.55 10.97
CA HIS A 210 -19.90 8.20 9.74
C HIS A 210 -20.67 7.23 8.85
N ASP A 211 -21.70 7.75 8.21
CA ASP A 211 -22.49 7.00 7.25
C ASP A 211 -21.76 6.87 5.91
N GLU A 212 -22.20 5.88 5.13
CA GLU A 212 -21.68 5.56 3.80
C GLU A 212 -21.66 6.77 2.87
N THR A 213 -22.73 7.56 2.86
CA THR A 213 -22.86 8.77 2.02
C THR A 213 -21.77 9.80 2.31
N VAL A 214 -21.40 9.98 3.58
CA VAL A 214 -20.33 10.90 3.99
C VAL A 214 -18.98 10.40 3.48
N ILE A 215 -18.73 9.11 3.60
CA ILE A 215 -17.47 8.50 3.12
C ILE A 215 -17.37 8.58 1.59
N GLU A 216 -18.45 8.32 0.88
CA GLU A 216 -18.51 8.42 -0.57
C GLU A 216 -18.28 9.86 -1.05
N GLU A 217 -18.86 10.86 -0.40
CA GLU A 217 -18.61 12.27 -0.72
C GLU A 217 -17.13 12.64 -0.53
N LYS A 218 -16.51 12.20 0.58
CA LYS A 218 -15.08 12.42 0.86
C LYS A 218 -14.19 11.75 -0.18
N LYS A 219 -14.54 10.53 -0.59
CA LYS A 219 -13.82 9.80 -1.65
C LYS A 219 -13.97 10.48 -3.00
N ALA A 220 -15.17 10.92 -3.37
CA ALA A 220 -15.42 11.66 -4.62
C ALA A 220 -14.60 12.96 -4.66
N ARG A 221 -14.46 13.63 -3.52
CA ARG A 221 -13.67 14.85 -3.38
C ARG A 221 -12.18 14.60 -3.60
N LEU A 222 -11.64 13.51 -3.05
CA LEU A 222 -10.25 13.10 -3.28
C LEU A 222 -9.99 12.75 -4.76
N LEU A 223 -10.93 12.07 -5.41
CA LEU A 223 -10.86 11.77 -6.84
C LEU A 223 -10.84 13.04 -7.68
N PHE A 224 -11.71 14.00 -7.38
CA PHE A 224 -11.73 15.30 -8.04
C PHE A 224 -10.41 16.06 -7.87
N LEU A 225 -9.86 16.09 -6.66
CA LEU A 225 -8.55 16.68 -6.37
C LEU A 225 -7.42 16.05 -7.18
N LEU A 226 -7.41 14.71 -7.25
CA LEU A 226 -6.42 13.97 -8.02
C LEU A 226 -6.54 14.28 -9.52
N ASP A 227 -7.75 14.30 -10.05
CA ASP A 227 -8.00 14.60 -11.47
C ASP A 227 -7.60 16.02 -11.84
N LEU A 228 -7.95 17.00 -11.01
CA LEU A 228 -7.53 18.40 -11.15
C LEU A 228 -6.01 18.52 -11.19
N PHE A 229 -5.33 17.80 -10.28
CA PHE A 229 -3.88 17.79 -10.20
C PHE A 229 -3.21 17.08 -11.39
N MET A 230 -3.74 15.93 -11.82
CA MET A 230 -3.19 15.18 -12.95
C MET A 230 -3.37 15.92 -14.28
N THR A 231 -4.51 16.59 -14.45
CA THR A 231 -4.75 17.47 -15.60
C THR A 231 -3.69 18.56 -15.67
N TRP A 232 -3.44 19.24 -14.55
CA TRP A 232 -2.38 20.24 -14.45
C TRP A 232 -0.99 19.66 -14.75
N TYR A 233 -0.65 18.54 -14.14
CA TYR A 233 0.65 17.90 -14.28
C TYR A 233 0.92 17.48 -15.73
N SER A 234 -0.11 16.98 -16.43
CA SER A 234 -0.02 16.61 -17.84
C SER A 234 0.27 17.81 -18.74
N GLN A 235 -0.47 18.92 -18.57
CA GLN A 235 -0.32 20.15 -19.36
C GLN A 235 1.09 20.75 -19.23
N ASN A 236 1.64 20.73 -18.02
CA ASN A 236 2.96 21.29 -17.75
C ASN A 236 4.12 20.42 -18.23
N ASN A 237 3.94 19.09 -18.32
CA ASN A 237 4.99 18.17 -18.77
C ASN A 237 4.98 17.92 -20.29
N THR A 238 3.91 18.28 -21.01
CA THR A 238 3.85 18.18 -22.48
C THR A 238 4.67 19.23 -23.24
N ILE A 239 5.43 20.11 -22.56
CA ILE A 239 6.12 21.25 -23.21
C ILE A 239 7.56 20.97 -23.67
N VAL A 240 8.14 19.78 -23.43
CA VAL A 240 9.54 19.49 -23.82
C VAL A 240 9.65 18.47 -24.96
N VAL A 241 8.99 18.71 -26.08
CA VAL A 241 9.42 18.19 -27.39
C VAL A 241 9.18 19.28 -28.44
N LYS A 242 9.91 20.39 -28.34
CA LYS A 242 10.19 21.20 -29.52
C LYS A 242 11.37 20.54 -30.24
N ILE A 243 11.08 19.73 -31.24
CA ILE A 243 12.07 19.36 -32.24
C ILE A 243 12.26 20.62 -33.09
N THR A 244 13.25 21.43 -32.72
CA THR A 244 13.89 22.40 -33.63
C THR A 244 15.00 21.71 -34.38
#